data_AF-A0A9X2H375-F1
#
_entry.id   AF-A0A9X2H375-F1
#
_cell.length_a   1.000
_cell.length_b   1.000
_cell.length_c   1.000
_cell.angle_alpha   90.00
_cell.angle_beta   90.00
_cell.angle_gamma   90.00
#
_symmetry.space_group_name_H-M   'P 1'
#
loop_
_entity.id
_entity.type
_entity.pdbx_description
1 polymer ?
#
loop_
_entity_poly.entity_id
_entity_poly.type
_entity_poly.pdbx_seq_one_letter_code
_entity_poly.pdbx_strand_id
1 'polypeptide(L)'
;MARIDFQNYSEPTVNGAAFVDADLLVDLGMRAASGRDGAVDFVAAHMYFNLADRKGAENAAFHRQDIAGQMSKSEIAAALRAAREWLILH
;
A
#
# COMPACT_ATOMS: atom_id res chain seq x y z
N MET A 1 39.28 -9.87 -10.66
CA MET A 1 38.25 -10.65 -11.40
C MET A 1 37.04 -10.76 -10.50
N ALA A 2 36.02 -9.94 -10.76
CA ALA A 2 34.79 -9.93 -9.98
C ALA A 2 33.98 -11.20 -10.31
N ARG A 3 33.74 -12.04 -9.31
CA ARG A 3 32.69 -13.05 -9.36
C ARG A 3 31.43 -12.40 -8.81
N ILE A 4 30.56 -11.98 -9.72
CA ILE A 4 29.19 -11.59 -9.38
C ILE A 4 28.42 -12.91 -9.35
N ASP A 5 28.11 -13.38 -8.14
CA ASP A 5 27.30 -14.57 -7.92
C ASP A 5 25.84 -14.22 -8.24
N PHE A 6 25.39 -14.63 -9.43
CA PHE A 6 24.05 -14.45 -9.97
C PHE A 6 23.07 -15.51 -9.41
N GLN A 7 23.12 -15.76 -8.11
CA GLN A 7 22.20 -16.67 -7.42
C GLN A 7 21.16 -15.84 -6.66
N ASN A 8 20.12 -15.40 -7.36
CA ASN A 8 18.76 -15.16 -6.82
C ASN A 8 17.84 -14.61 -7.93
N TYR A 9 17.72 -15.32 -9.05
CA TYR A 9 16.52 -15.21 -9.88
C TYR A 9 15.47 -16.17 -9.31
N SER A 10 14.92 -15.79 -8.16
CA SER A 10 13.58 -16.26 -7.81
C SER A 10 12.64 -15.63 -8.82
N GLU A 11 12.22 -16.35 -9.85
CA GLU A 11 11.12 -15.89 -10.70
C GLU A 11 9.88 -15.69 -9.82
N PRO A 12 9.43 -14.45 -9.58
CA PRO A 12 8.12 -14.27 -8.99
C PRO A 12 7.15 -14.29 -10.17
N THR A 13 6.10 -15.08 -10.07
CA THR A 13 4.86 -14.83 -10.80
C THR A 13 4.59 -13.33 -10.73
N VAL A 14 4.74 -12.63 -11.86
CA VAL A 14 4.90 -11.17 -11.87
C VAL A 14 3.55 -10.52 -11.59
N ASN A 15 3.21 -10.45 -10.31
CA ASN A 15 2.33 -9.42 -9.80
C ASN A 15 3.19 -8.13 -9.80
N GLY A 16 2.92 -7.23 -10.75
CA GLY A 16 3.30 -5.82 -10.72
C GLY A 16 3.23 -5.10 -9.35
N ALA A 17 2.44 -5.58 -8.37
CA ALA A 17 2.47 -5.11 -6.98
C ALA A 17 3.84 -5.32 -6.30
N ALA A 18 4.61 -6.32 -6.73
CA ALA A 18 5.96 -6.56 -6.22
C ALA A 18 6.89 -5.37 -6.50
N PHE A 19 6.71 -4.70 -7.64
CA PHE A 19 7.55 -3.57 -8.09
C PHE A 19 7.11 -2.19 -7.58
N VAL A 20 5.98 -2.11 -6.86
CA VAL A 20 5.52 -0.82 -6.31
C VAL A 20 6.23 -0.54 -4.99
N ASP A 21 6.97 0.56 -4.93
CA ASP A 21 7.73 0.96 -3.74
C ASP A 21 6.80 1.38 -2.58
N ALA A 22 7.27 1.14 -1.35
CA ALA A 22 6.51 1.46 -0.14
C ALA A 22 6.25 2.98 -0.02
N ASP A 23 7.22 3.81 -0.39
CA ASP A 23 7.11 5.28 -0.39
C ASP A 23 6.05 5.78 -1.37
N LEU A 24 5.94 5.15 -2.55
CA LEU A 24 4.90 5.49 -3.53
C LEU A 24 3.51 5.18 -2.97
N LEU A 25 3.35 4.05 -2.28
CA LEU A 25 2.08 3.72 -1.62
C LEU A 25 1.74 4.72 -0.51
N VAL A 26 2.72 5.19 0.25
CA VAL A 26 2.49 6.26 1.24
C VAL A 26 2.02 7.55 0.55
N ASP A 27 2.66 7.97 -0.54
CA ASP A 27 2.24 9.17 -1.28
C ASP A 27 0.82 9.05 -1.84
N LEU A 28 0.47 7.90 -2.42
CA LEU A 28 -0.91 7.63 -2.88
C LEU A 28 -1.92 7.69 -1.74
N GLY A 29 -1.58 7.14 -0.56
CA GLY A 29 -2.40 7.23 0.63
C GLY A 29 -2.62 8.66 1.10
N MET A 30 -1.57 9.48 1.09
CA MET A 30 -1.63 10.90 1.46
C MET A 30 -2.49 11.71 0.48
N ARG A 31 -2.37 11.45 -0.82
CA ARG A 31 -3.23 12.11 -1.83
C ARG A 31 -4.70 11.80 -1.61
N ALA A 32 -5.03 10.52 -1.42
CA ALA A 32 -6.40 10.08 -1.14
C ALA A 32 -6.97 10.69 0.16
N ALA A 33 -6.15 10.79 1.21
CA ALA A 33 -6.55 11.40 2.48
C ALA A 33 -6.69 12.94 2.41
N SER A 34 -5.94 13.60 1.53
CA SER A 34 -5.92 15.07 1.42
C SER A 34 -7.07 15.66 0.61
N GLY A 35 -7.78 14.86 -0.20
CA GLY A 35 -8.82 15.36 -1.10
C GLY A 35 -8.30 16.36 -2.15
N ARG A 36 -7.00 16.39 -2.43
CA ARG A 36 -6.40 17.40 -3.33
C ARG A 36 -6.91 17.28 -4.77
N ASP A 37 -7.32 16.07 -5.16
CA ASP A 37 -7.84 15.73 -6.48
C ASP A 37 -9.36 15.44 -6.47
N GLY A 38 -10.08 15.76 -5.38
CA GLY A 38 -11.51 15.47 -5.26
C GLY A 38 -12.02 15.34 -3.82
N ALA A 39 -13.00 14.48 -3.58
CA ALA A 39 -13.43 14.16 -2.22
C ALA A 39 -12.36 13.32 -1.51
N VAL A 40 -12.24 13.48 -0.20
CA VAL A 40 -11.39 12.62 0.64
C VAL A 40 -11.89 11.19 0.55
N ASP A 41 -10.99 10.25 0.25
CA ASP A 41 -11.28 8.81 0.22
C ASP A 41 -10.44 8.09 1.27
N PHE A 42 -11.01 7.94 2.46
CA PHE A 42 -10.36 7.24 3.56
C PHE A 42 -10.21 5.74 3.31
N VAL A 43 -11.07 5.13 2.48
CA VAL A 43 -10.99 3.70 2.15
C VAL A 43 -9.76 3.46 1.29
N ALA A 44 -9.57 4.25 0.23
CA ALA A 44 -8.37 4.18 -0.60
C ALA A 44 -7.11 4.55 0.19
N ALA A 45 -7.15 5.59 1.03
CA ALA A 45 -6.01 5.98 1.85
C ALA A 45 -5.57 4.84 2.79
N HIS A 46 -6.51 4.28 3.55
CA HIS A 46 -6.22 3.16 4.46
C HIS A 46 -5.71 1.92 3.71
N MET A 47 -6.26 1.63 2.52
CA MET A 47 -5.77 0.55 1.66
C MET A 47 -4.29 0.73 1.33
N TYR A 48 -3.89 1.90 0.82
CA TYR A 48 -2.51 2.17 0.43
C TYR A 48 -1.55 2.13 1.62
N PHE A 49 -1.94 2.71 2.77
CA PHE A 49 -1.11 2.63 3.98
C PHE A 49 -0.97 1.20 4.50
N ASN A 50 -2.02 0.38 4.41
CA ASN A 50 -1.93 -1.04 4.75
C ASN A 50 -0.97 -1.82 3.84
N LEU A 51 -0.92 -1.48 2.55
CA LEU A 51 0.03 -2.08 1.61
C LEU A 51 1.47 -1.60 1.88
N ALA A 52 1.65 -0.31 2.15
CA ALA A 52 2.94 0.28 2.49
C ALA A 52 3.53 -0.28 3.80
N ASP A 53 2.68 -0.43 4.83
CA ASP A 53 3.03 -1.03 6.13
C ASP A 53 3.55 -2.46 5.94
N ARG A 54 2.85 -3.26 5.13
CA ARG A 54 3.29 -4.63 4.79
C ARG A 54 4.57 -4.69 3.95
N LYS A 55 4.94 -3.61 3.28
CA LYS A 55 6.22 -3.46 2.57
C LYS A 55 7.33 -2.84 3.43
N GLY A 56 7.05 -2.46 4.67
CA GLY A 56 8.04 -1.98 5.63
C GLY A 56 8.25 -0.45 5.67
N ALA A 57 7.32 0.36 5.16
CA ALA A 57 7.40 1.81 5.33
C ALA A 57 7.14 2.20 6.79
N GLU A 58 8.14 2.80 7.45
CA GLU A 58 8.11 3.10 8.89
C GLU A 58 6.91 3.97 9.33
N ASN A 59 6.51 4.94 8.50
CA ASN A 59 5.42 5.87 8.82
C ASN A 59 4.03 5.37 8.39
N ALA A 60 3.95 4.27 7.64
CA ALA A 60 2.68 3.79 7.08
C ALA A 60 1.73 3.28 8.18
N ALA A 61 2.24 2.61 9.20
CA ALA A 61 1.43 2.15 10.33
C ALA A 61 0.78 3.31 11.09
N PHE A 62 1.51 4.41 11.27
CA PHE A 62 1.00 5.62 11.92
C PHE A 62 -0.15 6.23 11.12
N HIS A 63 0.05 6.49 9.83
CA HIS A 63 -1.00 7.03 8.97
C HIS A 63 -2.21 6.11 8.86
N ARG A 64 -1.99 4.79 8.80
CA ARG A 64 -3.07 3.79 8.79
C ARG A 64 -3.94 3.87 10.03
N GLN A 65 -3.35 4.03 11.21
CA GLN A 65 -4.08 4.14 12.48
C GLN A 65 -4.84 5.46 12.59
N ASP A 66 -4.22 6.56 12.19
CA ASP A 66 -4.86 7.89 12.21
C ASP A 66 -6.12 7.91 11.32
N ILE A 67 -6.01 7.43 10.09
CA ILE A 67 -7.15 7.35 9.17
C ILE A 67 -8.20 6.34 9.66
N ALA A 68 -7.80 5.20 10.23
CA ALA A 68 -8.75 4.23 10.79
C ALA A 68 -9.62 4.83 11.91
N GLY A 69 -9.11 5.83 12.64
CA GLY A 69 -9.88 6.58 13.64
C GLY A 69 -11.02 7.43 13.05
N GLN A 70 -10.94 7.74 11.75
CA GLN A 70 -11.95 8.52 11.01
C GLN A 70 -12.92 7.64 10.23
N MET A 71 -12.77 6.31 10.28
CA MET A 71 -13.53 5.35 9.49
C MET A 71 -14.47 4.52 10.36
N SER A 72 -15.60 4.14 9.78
CA SER A 72 -16.45 3.07 10.31
C SER A 72 -15.79 1.69 10.14
N LYS A 73 -16.24 0.72 10.95
CA LYS A 73 -15.80 -0.68 10.82
C LYS A 73 -16.05 -1.26 9.42
N SER A 74 -17.16 -0.86 8.78
CA SER A 74 -17.50 -1.27 7.41
C SER A 74 -16.51 -0.74 6.38
N GLU A 75 -16.08 0.51 6.52
CA GLU A 75 -15.10 1.13 5.64
C GLU A 75 -13.71 0.50 5.82
N ILE A 76 -13.30 0.21 7.06
CA ILE A 76 -12.05 -0.53 7.32
C ILE A 76 -12.10 -1.90 6.65
N ALA A 77 -13.22 -2.62 6.78
CA ALA A 77 -13.39 -3.92 6.13
C ALA A 77 -13.35 -3.81 4.59
N ALA A 78 -13.90 -2.73 4.02
CA ALA A 78 -13.81 -2.45 2.58
C ALA A 78 -12.36 -2.16 2.16
N ALA A 79 -11.63 -1.33 2.90
CA ALA A 79 -10.23 -1.00 2.60
C ALA A 79 -9.33 -2.25 2.63
N LEU A 80 -9.54 -3.15 3.60
CA LEU A 80 -8.81 -4.41 3.70
C LEU A 80 -9.13 -5.38 2.55
N ARG A 81 -10.37 -5.40 2.05
CA ARG A 81 -10.74 -6.17 0.86
C ARG A 81 -10.08 -5.59 -0.38
N ALA A 82 -10.18 -4.28 -0.57
CA ALA A 82 -9.54 -3.58 -1.67
C ALA A 82 -8.01 -3.80 -1.69
N ALA A 83 -7.36 -3.82 -0.52
CA ALA A 83 -5.92 -4.12 -0.43
C ALA A 83 -5.58 -5.53 -0.92
N ARG A 84 -6.45 -6.53 -0.65
CA ARG A 84 -6.25 -7.90 -1.14
C ARG A 84 -6.46 -7.98 -2.65
N GLU A 85 -7.51 -7.33 -3.15
CA GLU A 85 -7.80 -7.27 -4.59
C GLU A 85 -6.67 -6.57 -5.34
N TRP A 86 -6.12 -5.50 -4.77
CA TRP A 86 -5.00 -4.76 -5.34
C TRP A 86 -3.78 -5.66 -5.56
N LEU A 87 -3.44 -6.52 -4.59
CA LEU A 87 -2.33 -7.48 -4.67
C LEU A 87 -2.56 -8.64 -5.67
N ILE A 88 -3.80 -8.85 -6.13
CA ILE A 88 -4.14 -9.86 -7.14
C ILE A 88 -4.12 -9.23 -8.53
N LEU A 89 -4.63 -8.00 -8.64
CA LEU A 89 -4.74 -7.28 -9.92
C LEU A 89 -3.42 -6.65 -10.36
N HIS A 90 -2.62 -6.23 -9.39
CA HIS A 90 -1.29 -5.71 -9.58
C HIS A 90 -0.36 -6.75 -9.03
#